data_AF-A0A7C9VBW9-F1
#
_entry.id   AF-A0A7C9VBW9-F1
#
_cell.length_a   1.000
_cell.length_b   1.000
_cell.length_c   1.000
_cell.angle_alpha   90.00
_cell.angle_beta   90.00
_cell.angle_gamma   90.00
#
_symmetry.space_group_name_H-M   'P 1'
#
loop_
_entity.id
_entity.type
_entity.pdbx_description
1 polymer ?
#
loop_
_entity_poly.entity_id
_entity_poly.type
_entity_poly.pdbx_seq_one_letter_code
_entity_poly.pdbx_strand_id
1 'polypeptide(L)'
;MDDHEEFRRLCTTIYGYGAQSKVAREFGWTFRSVHRWYHGKTSVPKEVLDALRRKTEIASPASGVTCKDAIALLFTRLVIRAMRAGWQENQIRAAVIELASDGAAFDI
;
A
#
# COMPACT_ATOMS: atom_id res chain seq x y z
N MET A 1 -20.71 10.05 3.27
CA MET A 1 -19.47 9.85 4.05
C MET A 1 -18.68 11.13 3.87
N ASP A 2 -18.34 11.79 4.97
CA ASP A 2 -17.53 13.02 4.94
C ASP A 2 -16.08 12.68 4.56
N ASP A 3 -15.40 13.51 3.75
CA ASP A 3 -14.01 13.28 3.31
C ASP A 3 -13.07 13.13 4.53
N HIS A 4 -13.37 13.81 5.63
CA HIS A 4 -12.64 13.67 6.90
C HIS A 4 -12.90 12.33 7.57
N GLU A 5 -14.13 11.87 7.55
CA GLU A 5 -14.53 10.56 8.07
C GLU A 5 -13.86 9.44 7.27
N GLU A 6 -13.86 9.55 5.95
CA GLU A 6 -13.17 8.61 5.07
C GLU A 6 -11.67 8.62 5.34
N PHE A 7 -11.04 9.80 5.41
CA PHE A 7 -9.62 9.93 5.72
C PHE A 7 -9.25 9.27 7.05
N ARG A 8 -10.04 9.52 8.11
CA ARG A 8 -9.83 8.90 9.43
C ARG A 8 -9.94 7.38 9.35
N ARG A 9 -10.95 6.86 8.64
CA ARG A 9 -11.16 5.43 8.45
C ARG A 9 -9.96 4.79 7.76
N LEU A 10 -9.55 5.31 6.60
CA LEU A 10 -8.41 4.78 5.84
C LEU A 10 -7.11 4.82 6.65
N CYS A 11 -6.83 5.94 7.32
CA CYS A 11 -5.66 6.06 8.18
C CYS A 11 -5.65 5.03 9.32
N THR A 12 -6.80 4.84 9.98
CA THR A 12 -6.92 3.89 11.10
C THR A 12 -6.80 2.45 10.62
N THR A 13 -7.44 2.11 9.49
CA THR A 13 -7.36 0.78 8.87
C THR A 13 -5.94 0.41 8.48
N ILE A 14 -5.18 1.34 7.89
CA ILE A 14 -3.82 1.04 7.42
C ILE A 14 -2.81 1.00 8.59
N TYR A 15 -2.91 1.93 9.55
CA TYR A 15 -1.80 2.21 10.48
C TYR A 15 -2.13 1.98 11.96
N GLY A 16 -3.41 1.87 12.32
CA GLY A 16 -3.87 1.72 13.71
C GLY A 16 -3.43 2.89 14.60
N TYR A 17 -2.94 2.59 15.81
CA TYR A 17 -2.44 3.60 16.73
C TYR A 17 -1.27 4.39 16.13
N GLY A 18 -1.31 5.72 16.31
CA GLY A 18 -0.30 6.63 15.78
C GLY A 18 -0.41 6.90 14.26
N ALA A 19 -1.59 6.67 13.66
CA ALA A 19 -1.79 6.80 12.22
C ALA A 19 -1.33 8.14 11.63
N GLN A 20 -1.60 9.28 12.30
CA GLN A 20 -1.20 10.61 11.82
C GLN A 20 0.31 10.73 11.59
N SER A 21 1.13 10.27 12.54
CA SER A 21 2.60 10.34 12.44
C SER A 21 3.15 9.39 11.38
N LYS A 22 2.55 8.21 11.24
CA LYS A 22 2.95 7.20 10.24
C LYS A 22 2.62 7.68 8.82
N VAL A 23 1.41 8.20 8.61
CA VAL A 23 0.96 8.78 7.33
C VAL A 23 1.85 9.95 6.92
N ALA A 24 2.12 10.87 7.85
CA ALA A 24 2.99 12.03 7.58
C ALA A 24 4.39 11.58 7.12
N ARG A 25 5.00 10.63 7.83
CA ARG A 25 6.33 10.11 7.49
C ARG A 25 6.36 9.42 6.13
N GLU A 26 5.37 8.59 5.86
CA GLU A 26 5.37 7.76 4.66
C GLU A 26 5.16 8.56 3.37
N PHE A 27 4.20 9.48 3.37
CA PHE A 27 3.89 10.26 2.18
C PHE A 27 4.68 11.58 2.09
N GLY A 28 5.59 11.83 3.04
CA GLY A 28 6.37 13.07 3.10
C GLY A 28 5.52 14.32 3.39
N TRP A 29 4.32 14.15 3.94
CA TRP A 29 3.45 15.27 4.29
C TRP A 29 3.80 15.82 5.67
N THR A 30 3.56 17.12 5.89
CA THR A 30 3.77 17.69 7.23
C THR A 30 2.76 17.12 8.22
N PHE A 31 3.23 16.80 9.44
CA PHE A 31 2.34 16.35 10.52
C PHE A 31 1.22 17.35 10.79
N ARG A 32 1.51 18.65 10.66
CA ARG A 32 0.52 19.72 10.83
C ARG A 32 -0.63 19.62 9.83
N SER A 33 -0.34 19.37 8.55
CA SER A 33 -1.36 19.17 7.52
C SER A 33 -2.21 17.94 7.82
N VAL A 34 -1.56 16.81 8.10
CA VAL A 34 -2.23 15.55 8.44
C VAL A 34 -3.13 15.69 9.66
N HIS A 35 -2.65 16.37 10.71
CA HIS A 35 -3.42 16.64 11.91
C HIS A 35 -4.67 17.49 11.60
N ARG A 36 -4.54 18.55 10.79
CA ARG A 36 -5.68 19.38 10.40
C ARG A 36 -6.73 18.61 9.59
N TRP A 37 -6.31 17.77 8.65
CA TRP A 37 -7.21 16.90 7.87
C TRP A 37 -7.94 15.90 8.77
N TYR A 38 -7.23 15.27 9.70
CA TYR A 38 -7.78 14.27 10.61
C TYR A 38 -8.85 14.84 11.55
N HIS A 39 -8.67 16.08 12.00
CA HIS A 39 -9.60 16.77 12.89
C HIS A 39 -10.66 17.62 12.17
N GLY A 40 -10.77 17.56 10.84
CA GLY A 40 -11.78 18.33 10.11
C GLY A 40 -11.53 19.84 10.03
N LYS A 41 -10.30 20.30 10.30
CA LYS A 41 -9.97 21.73 10.36
C LYS A 41 -9.74 22.36 8.99
N THR A 42 -9.39 21.55 8.00
CA THR A 42 -9.14 21.95 6.61
C THR A 42 -9.50 20.79 5.70
N SER A 43 -10.08 21.05 4.53
CA SER A 43 -10.45 20.04 3.53
C SER A 43 -9.31 19.07 3.23
N VAL A 44 -9.63 17.79 3.05
CA VAL A 44 -8.67 16.76 2.64
C VAL A 44 -8.48 16.85 1.13
N PRO A 45 -7.25 17.01 0.62
CA PRO A 45 -7.02 16.99 -0.83
C PRO A 45 -7.42 15.64 -1.44
N LYS A 46 -8.03 15.66 -2.62
CA LYS A 46 -8.45 14.43 -3.32
C LYS A 46 -7.30 13.45 -3.56
N GLU A 47 -6.13 13.97 -3.91
CA GLU A 47 -4.90 13.19 -4.14
C GLU A 47 -4.46 12.40 -2.90
N VAL A 48 -4.68 12.97 -1.71
CA VAL A 48 -4.38 12.33 -0.42
C VAL A 48 -5.32 11.15 -0.18
N LEU A 49 -6.62 11.33 -0.44
CA LEU A 49 -7.60 10.24 -0.34
C LEU A 49 -7.31 9.13 -1.35
N ASP A 50 -7.02 9.48 -2.60
CA ASP A 50 -6.73 8.49 -3.65
C ASP A 50 -5.45 7.69 -3.34
N ALA A 51 -4.42 8.33 -2.78
CA ALA A 51 -3.20 7.65 -2.33
C ALA A 51 -3.50 6.64 -1.21
N LEU A 52 -4.30 7.04 -0.21
CA LEU A 52 -4.71 6.16 0.88
C LEU A 52 -5.62 5.02 0.41
N ARG A 53 -6.55 5.27 -0.52
CA ARG A 53 -7.42 4.22 -1.11
C ARG A 53 -6.60 3.13 -1.79
N ARG A 54 -5.67 3.50 -2.68
CA ARG A 54 -4.76 2.56 -3.35
C ARG A 54 -3.97 1.72 -2.36
N LYS A 55 -3.56 2.31 -1.24
CA LYS A 55 -2.86 1.58 -0.19
C LYS A 55 -3.79 0.67 0.60
N THR A 56 -5.02 1.08 0.84
CA THR A 56 -6.02 0.27 1.54
C THR A 56 -6.44 -0.94 0.72
N GLU A 57 -6.50 -0.84 -0.62
CA GLU A 57 -6.69 -2.00 -1.52
C GLU A 57 -5.60 -3.07 -1.37
N ILE A 58 -4.38 -2.66 -0.95
CA ILE A 58 -3.26 -3.56 -0.74
C ILE A 58 -3.24 -4.08 0.71
N ALA A 59 -3.55 -3.23 1.68
CA ALA A 59 -3.46 -3.53 3.12
C ALA A 59 -4.71 -4.23 3.68
N SER A 60 -5.87 -4.02 3.07
CA SER A 60 -7.13 -4.62 3.48
C SER A 60 -7.65 -5.46 2.31
N PRO A 61 -7.42 -6.78 2.31
CA PRO A 61 -8.29 -7.66 1.56
C PRO A 61 -9.70 -7.43 2.09
N ALA A 62 -10.55 -6.76 1.32
CA ALA A 62 -11.96 -6.68 1.62
C ALA A 62 -12.48 -8.13 1.77
N SER A 63 -12.94 -8.47 2.97
CA SER A 63 -13.68 -9.69 3.33
C SER A 63 -13.46 -10.92 2.42
N GLY A 64 -12.50 -11.78 2.78
CA GLY A 64 -12.34 -13.11 2.19
C GLY A 64 -11.17 -13.28 1.22
N VAL A 65 -10.49 -12.20 0.83
CA VAL A 65 -9.25 -12.27 0.05
C VAL A 65 -8.10 -12.63 1.00
N THR A 66 -7.43 -13.75 0.77
CA THR A 66 -6.33 -14.20 1.62
C THR A 66 -5.07 -13.37 1.35
N CYS A 67 -4.10 -13.38 2.28
CA CYS A 67 -2.77 -12.79 2.04
C CYS A 67 -2.14 -13.32 0.73
N LYS A 68 -2.41 -14.59 0.40
CA LYS A 68 -2.00 -15.24 -0.85
C LYS A 68 -2.56 -14.55 -2.08
N ASP A 69 -3.82 -14.12 -2.05
CA ASP A 69 -4.48 -13.45 -3.18
C ASP A 69 -3.93 -12.03 -3.38
N ALA A 70 -3.65 -11.31 -2.29
CA ALA A 70 -2.99 -10.00 -2.35
C ALA A 70 -1.58 -10.10 -2.93
N ILE A 71 -0.80 -11.10 -2.50
CA ILE A 71 0.52 -11.40 -3.06
C ILE A 71 0.42 -11.74 -4.55
N ALA A 72 -0.54 -12.59 -4.95
CA ALA A 72 -0.73 -12.97 -6.35
C ALA A 72 -1.06 -11.75 -7.24
N LEU A 73 -1.88 -10.81 -6.75
CA LEU A 73 -2.20 -9.58 -7.47
C LEU A 73 -0.95 -8.70 -7.64
N LEU A 74 -0.19 -8.48 -6.57
CA LEU A 74 1.04 -7.69 -6.61
C LEU A 74 2.08 -8.31 -7.54
N PHE A 75 2.22 -9.63 -7.47
CA PHE A 75 3.12 -10.40 -8.33
C PHE A 75 2.73 -10.26 -9.80
N THR A 76 1.45 -10.39 -10.13
CA THR A 76 0.93 -10.20 -11.49
C THR A 76 1.24 -8.79 -12.02
N ARG A 77 1.02 -7.75 -11.20
CA ARG A 77 1.34 -6.36 -11.56
C ARG A 77 2.83 -6.17 -11.82
N LEU A 78 3.69 -6.80 -11.01
CA LEU A 78 5.13 -6.73 -11.16
C LEU A 78 5.61 -7.39 -12.47
N VAL A 79 5.10 -8.58 -12.79
CA VAL A 79 5.41 -9.30 -14.03
C VAL A 79 5.01 -8.47 -15.25
N ILE A 80 3.81 -7.87 -15.26
CA ILE A 80 3.37 -6.98 -16.35
C ILE A 80 4.32 -5.79 -16.51
N ARG A 81 4.78 -5.19 -15.41
CA ARG A 81 5.71 -4.07 -15.45
C ARG A 81 7.08 -4.48 -15.99
N ALA A 82 7.58 -5.66 -15.61
CA ALA A 82 8.84 -6.19 -16.11
C ALA A 82 8.77 -6.47 -17.63
N MET A 83 7.69 -7.10 -18.10
CA MET A 83 7.47 -7.32 -19.54
C MET A 83 7.42 -5.99 -20.31
N ARG A 84 6.74 -4.96 -19.78
CA ARG A 84 6.73 -3.61 -20.38
C ARG A 84 8.09 -2.94 -20.39
N ALA A 85 8.97 -3.29 -19.46
CA ALA A 85 10.36 -2.83 -19.42
C ALA A 85 11.27 -3.64 -20.36
N GLY A 86 10.73 -4.56 -21.16
CA GLY A 86 11.47 -5.35 -22.15
C GLY A 86 12.11 -6.62 -21.58
N TRP A 87 11.79 -7.01 -20.34
CA TRP A 87 12.27 -8.27 -19.79
C TRP A 87 11.59 -9.44 -20.47
N GLN A 88 12.37 -10.46 -20.80
CA GLN A 88 11.85 -11.72 -21.33
C GLN A 88 11.29 -12.61 -20.22
N GLU A 89 10.33 -13.46 -20.54
CA GLU A 89 9.64 -14.32 -19.57
C GLU A 89 10.62 -15.22 -18.79
N ASN A 90 11.65 -15.74 -19.46
CA ASN A 90 12.70 -16.54 -18.85
C ASN A 90 13.52 -15.77 -17.80
N GLN A 91 13.83 -14.49 -18.04
CA GLN A 91 14.55 -13.63 -17.10
C GLN A 91 13.70 -13.34 -15.87
N ILE A 92 12.41 -13.06 -16.07
CA ILE A 92 11.45 -12.85 -14.98
C ILE A 92 11.33 -14.14 -14.14
N ARG A 93 11.18 -15.30 -14.80
CA ARG A 93 11.09 -16.60 -14.13
C ARG A 93 12.35 -16.91 -13.32
N ALA A 94 13.54 -16.67 -13.86
CA ALA A 94 14.80 -16.88 -13.16
C ALA A 94 14.91 -16.01 -11.91
N ALA A 95 14.62 -14.71 -12.01
CA ALA A 95 14.66 -13.78 -10.87
C ALA A 95 13.67 -14.16 -9.76
N VAL A 96 12.50 -14.69 -10.13
CA VAL A 96 11.49 -15.17 -9.17
C VAL A 96 11.97 -16.43 -8.44
N ILE A 97 12.58 -17.37 -9.17
CA ILE A 97 13.14 -18.59 -8.58
C ILE A 97 14.30 -18.24 -7.65
N GLU A 98 15.17 -17.30 -8.04
CA GLU A 98 16.27 -16.79 -7.22
C GLU A 98 15.74 -16.18 -5.91
N LEU A 99 14.77 -15.27 -6.00
CA LEU A 99 14.14 -14.64 -4.82
C LEU A 99 13.47 -15.67 -3.89
N ALA A 100 12.81 -16.68 -4.46
CA ALA A 100 12.18 -17.74 -3.67
C ALA A 100 13.20 -18.67 -3.00
N SER A 101 14.37 -18.84 -3.63
CA SER A 101 15.49 -19.64 -3.11
C SER A 101 16.23 -18.90 -1.99
N ASP A 102 16.40 -17.58 -2.10
CA ASP A 102 16.97 -16.74 -1.05
C ASP A 102 16.10 -16.72 0.23
N GLY A 103 14.78 -16.90 0.09
CA GLY A 103 13.87 -17.04 1.23
C GLY A 103 14.10 -18.29 2.08
N ALA A 104 14.69 -19.36 1.53
CA ALA A 104 15.04 -20.56 2.28
C ALA A 104 16.27 -20.37 3.19
N ALA A 105 16.99 -19.25 3.07
CA ALA A 105 18.11 -18.90 3.94
C ALA A 105 17.68 -18.14 5.22
N PHE A 106 16.39 -17.81 5.35
CA PHE A 106 15.82 -17.09 6.50
C PHE A 106 14.97 -17.99 7.42
N ASP A 107 15.35 -19.26 7.59
CA ASP A 107 14.91 -20.04 8.75
C ASP A 107 15.56 -19.45 10.02
N ILE A 108 14.79 -18.64 10.76
CA ILE A 108 15.02 -18.25 12.16
C ILE A 108 13.84 -18.72 12.99
#